data_AF-A0A4Y5Z8Y8-F1
#
_entry.id   AF-A0A4Y5Z8Y8-F1
#
_cell.length_a   1.000
_cell.length_b   1.000
_cell.length_c   1.000
_cell.angle_alpha   90.00
_cell.angle_beta   90.00
_cell.angle_gamma   90.00
#
_symmetry.space_group_name_H-M   'P 1'
#
loop_
_entity.id
_entity.type
_entity.pdbx_description
1 polymer ?
#
loop_
_entity_poly.entity_id
_entity_poly.type
_entity_poly.pdbx_seq_one_letter_code
_entity_poly.pdbx_strand_id
1 'polypeptide(L)'
;MLRVTAFAFTLFGVATASYAAGNSPQARPPRVTDMPPVTAFEFDILQKGPPHGDDARLAESLWKQALATCGQRSGYLVEYRDGYKRPQFDSMENARSMHAYATCRLDDAAAAAGAAAAGGQADPAMLNPMGDAQSPDGALIWTRGPARATYEAVAAKMHRTCADARRRILFASFDVGQPDAAGRAGVHARFACKAD
;
A
#
# COMPACT_ATOMS: atom_id res chain seq x y z
N MET A 1 -14.55 -65.95 44.02
CA MET A 1 -13.49 -64.92 44.16
C MET A 1 -13.18 -64.37 42.77
N LEU A 2 -13.81 -63.25 42.40
CA LEU A 2 -13.60 -62.58 41.11
C LEU A 2 -12.49 -61.54 41.27
N ARG A 3 -11.42 -61.63 40.46
CA ARG A 3 -10.39 -60.59 40.35
C ARG A 3 -10.77 -59.64 39.20
N VAL A 4 -11.01 -58.37 39.54
CA VAL A 4 -11.19 -57.28 38.57
C VAL A 4 -9.85 -56.57 38.44
N THR A 5 -9.20 -56.70 37.29
CA THR A 5 -7.98 -55.96 36.94
C THR A 5 -8.39 -54.64 36.28
N ALA A 6 -8.07 -53.53 36.94
CA ALA A 6 -8.22 -52.19 36.39
C ALA A 6 -7.11 -51.91 35.37
N PHE A 7 -7.50 -51.54 34.14
CA PHE A 7 -6.57 -51.04 33.12
C PHE A 7 -6.28 -49.56 33.37
N ALA A 8 -4.99 -49.23 33.52
CA ALA A 8 -4.51 -47.87 33.62
C ALA A 8 -4.52 -47.20 32.23
N PHE A 9 -5.18 -46.06 32.14
CA PHE A 9 -5.19 -45.19 30.96
C PHE A 9 -3.92 -44.34 30.97
N THR A 10 -3.00 -44.58 30.02
CA THR A 10 -1.86 -43.71 29.76
C THR A 10 -2.33 -42.53 28.90
N LEU A 11 -2.32 -41.33 29.49
CA LEU A 11 -2.53 -40.06 28.80
C LEU A 11 -1.35 -39.78 27.85
N PHE A 12 -1.62 -39.75 26.54
CA PHE A 12 -0.73 -39.14 25.56
C PHE A 12 -0.68 -37.63 25.79
N GLY A 13 0.41 -37.14 26.37
CA GLY A 13 0.73 -35.72 26.39
C GLY A 13 1.02 -35.24 24.97
N VAL A 14 0.06 -34.51 24.40
CA VAL A 14 0.28 -33.78 23.15
C VAL A 14 1.21 -32.61 23.47
N ALA A 15 2.48 -32.72 23.08
CA ALA A 15 3.40 -31.60 23.04
C ALA A 15 2.90 -30.62 21.97
N THR A 16 2.14 -29.61 22.37
CA THR A 16 1.89 -28.44 21.55
C THR A 16 3.23 -27.73 21.38
N ALA A 17 3.88 -27.95 20.23
CA ALA A 17 4.94 -27.09 19.76
C ALA A 17 4.36 -25.68 19.61
N SER A 18 4.60 -24.82 20.60
CA SER A 18 4.42 -23.39 20.48
C SER A 18 5.40 -22.91 19.42
N TYR A 19 4.98 -22.94 18.15
CA TYR A 19 5.65 -22.16 17.12
C TYR A 19 5.61 -20.72 17.60
N ALA A 20 6.77 -20.16 17.91
CA ALA A 20 6.93 -18.75 18.18
C ALA A 20 6.27 -18.00 17.03
N ALA A 21 5.20 -17.27 17.35
CA ALA A 21 4.53 -16.40 16.39
C ALA A 21 5.60 -15.47 15.82
N GLY A 22 5.96 -15.70 14.55
CA GLY A 22 6.91 -14.85 13.85
C GLY A 22 6.46 -13.41 14.01
N ASN A 23 7.37 -12.57 14.53
CA ASN A 23 7.10 -11.15 14.73
C ASN A 23 6.45 -10.58 13.48
N SER A 24 5.21 -10.09 13.62
CA SER A 24 4.52 -9.36 12.56
C SER A 24 5.46 -8.28 12.01
N PRO A 25 5.44 -7.99 10.69
CA PRO A 25 6.23 -6.90 10.13
C PRO A 25 6.03 -5.64 10.97
N GLN A 26 7.09 -5.17 11.62
CA GLN A 26 7.01 -3.94 12.40
C GLN A 26 7.16 -2.77 11.43
N ALA A 27 6.03 -2.11 11.16
CA ALA A 27 6.01 -0.87 10.40
C ALA A 27 6.74 0.22 11.21
N ARG A 28 7.90 0.69 10.71
CA ARG A 28 8.53 1.90 11.24
C ARG A 28 7.81 3.12 10.68
N PRO A 29 7.67 4.21 11.45
CA PRO A 29 7.15 5.46 10.90
C PRO A 29 8.06 5.92 9.75
N PRO A 30 7.50 6.46 8.65
CA PRO A 30 8.30 6.89 7.51
C PRO A 30 9.18 8.10 7.86
N ARG A 31 10.33 8.21 7.17
CA ARG A 31 11.20 9.39 7.28
C ARG A 31 10.70 10.46 6.32
N VAL A 32 10.20 11.56 6.86
CA VAL A 32 9.62 12.68 6.09
C VAL A 32 10.62 13.83 5.96
N THR A 33 10.74 14.40 4.76
CA THR A 33 11.48 15.63 4.48
C THR A 33 10.52 16.67 3.89
N ASP A 34 10.29 17.76 4.62
CA ASP A 34 9.44 18.88 4.16
C ASP A 34 10.30 19.94 3.47
N MET A 35 9.90 20.40 2.28
CA MET A 35 10.52 21.54 1.57
C MET A 35 9.53 22.69 1.46
N PRO A 36 9.85 23.92 1.92
CA PRO A 36 8.95 25.07 1.80
C PRO A 36 8.97 25.70 0.39
N PRO A 37 7.85 26.29 -0.08
CA PRO A 37 6.50 26.20 0.50
C PRO A 37 5.92 24.78 0.36
N VAL A 38 5.33 24.24 1.43
CA VAL A 38 4.98 22.81 1.54
C VAL A 38 3.68 22.51 0.78
N THR A 39 3.67 22.69 -0.53
CA THR A 39 2.59 22.17 -1.40
C THR A 39 2.79 20.67 -1.64
N ALA A 40 3.99 20.15 -1.37
CA ALA A 40 4.33 18.74 -1.43
C ALA A 40 5.40 18.38 -0.39
N PHE A 41 5.49 17.10 -0.05
CA PHE A 41 6.56 16.55 0.77
C PHE A 41 6.94 15.15 0.31
N GLU A 42 8.19 14.77 0.58
CA GLU A 42 8.77 13.50 0.17
C GLU A 42 9.14 12.67 1.39
N PHE A 43 9.02 11.35 1.27
CA PHE A 43 9.35 10.46 2.38
C PHE A 43 9.81 9.08 1.93
N ASP A 44 10.74 8.53 2.72
CA ASP A 44 11.18 7.14 2.60
C ASP A 44 10.36 6.27 3.57
N ILE A 45 9.89 5.14 3.07
CA ILE A 45 9.18 4.12 3.86
C ILE A 45 10.10 2.91 4.00
N LEU A 46 10.22 2.39 5.22
CA LEU A 46 10.99 1.21 5.54
C LEU A 46 10.09 0.16 6.20
N GLN A 47 10.01 -1.01 5.59
CA GLN A 47 9.34 -2.17 6.17
C GLN A 47 10.35 -3.29 6.39
N LYS A 48 10.26 -3.92 7.56
CA LYS A 48 11.07 -5.08 7.91
C LYS A 48 10.18 -6.29 8.14
N GLY A 49 10.61 -7.42 7.61
CA GLY A 49 9.95 -8.71 7.80
C GLY A 49 10.95 -9.83 8.08
N PRO A 50 10.45 -11.07 8.24
CA PRO A 50 11.30 -12.24 8.42
C PRO A 50 12.30 -12.42 7.24
N PRO A 51 13.48 -13.05 7.46
CA PRO A 51 14.51 -13.25 6.44
C PRO A 51 14.00 -13.91 5.15
N HIS A 52 13.11 -14.89 5.33
CA HIS A 52 12.48 -15.69 4.26
C HIS A 52 10.97 -15.38 4.18
N GLY A 53 10.60 -14.16 4.56
CA GLY A 53 9.22 -13.69 4.55
C GLY A 53 8.69 -13.44 3.15
N ASP A 54 7.36 -13.28 3.08
CA ASP A 54 6.63 -12.97 1.87
C ASP A 54 6.84 -11.49 1.46
N ASP A 55 7.56 -11.29 0.35
CA ASP A 55 7.81 -9.96 -0.22
C ASP A 55 6.53 -9.27 -0.67
N ALA A 56 5.53 -10.02 -1.13
CA ALA A 56 4.26 -9.46 -1.55
C ALA A 56 3.57 -8.75 -0.37
N ARG A 57 3.62 -9.38 0.81
CA ARG A 57 3.07 -8.81 2.05
C ARG A 57 3.84 -7.56 2.51
N LEU A 58 5.18 -7.55 2.39
CA LEU A 58 5.97 -6.36 2.70
C LEU A 58 5.68 -5.21 1.72
N ALA A 59 5.57 -5.51 0.44
CA ALA A 59 5.23 -4.54 -0.60
C ALA A 59 3.81 -3.96 -0.42
N GLU A 60 2.84 -4.80 -0.08
CA GLU A 60 1.48 -4.34 0.23
C GLU A 60 1.47 -3.39 1.44
N SER A 61 2.27 -3.69 2.47
CA SER A 61 2.44 -2.82 3.63
C SER A 61 3.03 -1.46 3.26
N LEU A 62 4.07 -1.43 2.41
CA LEU A 62 4.67 -0.20 1.89
C LEU A 62 3.65 0.68 1.15
N TRP A 63 2.86 0.08 0.25
CA TRP A 63 1.80 0.77 -0.49
C TRP A 63 0.75 1.38 0.44
N LYS A 64 0.23 0.58 1.38
CA LYS A 64 -0.78 1.03 2.35
C LYS A 64 -0.25 2.16 3.23
N GLN A 65 1.00 2.07 3.67
CA GLN A 65 1.62 3.10 4.49
C GLN A 65 1.82 4.41 3.71
N ALA A 66 2.21 4.34 2.43
CA ALA A 66 2.32 5.52 1.57
C ALA A 66 1.00 6.29 1.49
N LEU A 67 -0.10 5.58 1.19
CA LEU A 67 -1.44 6.16 1.11
C LEU A 67 -1.88 6.76 2.45
N ALA A 68 -1.65 6.03 3.56
CA ALA A 68 -2.01 6.48 4.90
C ALA A 68 -1.24 7.74 5.31
N THR A 69 0.05 7.82 5.03
CA THR A 69 0.89 8.99 5.36
C THR A 69 0.45 10.24 4.59
N CYS A 70 0.11 10.13 3.30
CA CYS A 70 -0.48 11.26 2.57
C CYS A 70 -1.85 11.65 3.16
N GLY A 71 -2.71 10.66 3.45
CA GLY A 71 -4.05 10.90 4.00
C GLY A 71 -4.05 11.59 5.37
N GLN A 72 -3.11 11.25 6.26
CA GLN A 72 -2.96 11.87 7.58
C GLN A 72 -2.65 13.37 7.54
N ARG A 73 -2.08 13.85 6.42
CA ARG A 73 -1.77 15.28 6.21
C ARG A 73 -2.75 15.96 5.27
N SER A 74 -3.94 15.37 5.06
CA SER A 74 -4.95 15.88 4.11
C SER A 74 -4.38 16.07 2.71
N GLY A 75 -3.61 15.08 2.23
CA GLY A 75 -2.99 15.10 0.91
C GLY A 75 -3.29 13.87 0.07
N TYR A 76 -2.79 13.90 -1.16
CA TYR A 76 -2.82 12.82 -2.13
C TYR A 76 -1.41 12.33 -2.41
N LEU A 77 -1.26 11.02 -2.60
CA LEU A 77 -0.04 10.44 -3.16
C LEU A 77 0.08 10.90 -4.61
N VAL A 78 1.20 11.51 -4.98
CA VAL A 78 1.51 11.94 -6.35
C VAL A 78 2.42 10.94 -7.04
N GLU A 79 3.38 10.40 -6.30
CA GLU A 79 4.33 9.42 -6.81
C GLU A 79 4.64 8.38 -5.73
N TYR A 80 4.77 7.13 -6.17
CA TYR A 80 5.23 6.00 -5.37
C TYR A 80 6.19 5.15 -6.20
N ARG A 81 7.30 4.75 -5.57
CA ARG A 81 8.29 3.82 -6.13
C ARG A 81 8.64 2.75 -5.11
N ASP A 82 8.26 1.51 -5.40
CA ASP A 82 8.77 0.34 -4.68
C ASP A 82 10.20 0.01 -5.14
N GLY A 83 11.02 -0.47 -4.20
CA GLY A 83 12.36 -0.96 -4.50
C GLY A 83 13.32 0.11 -5.00
N TYR A 84 13.05 1.40 -4.71
CA TYR A 84 13.96 2.50 -5.04
C TYR A 84 15.36 2.27 -4.44
N LYS A 85 15.43 1.54 -3.32
CA LYS A 85 16.66 0.95 -2.79
C LYS A 85 16.57 -0.57 -2.89
N ARG A 86 17.71 -1.24 -3.12
CA ARG A 86 17.77 -2.72 -3.14
C ARG A 86 17.29 -3.26 -1.78
N PRO A 87 16.53 -4.37 -1.75
CA PRO A 87 16.26 -5.06 -0.49
C PRO A 87 17.57 -5.37 0.23
N GLN A 88 17.61 -5.16 1.54
CA GLN A 88 18.78 -5.42 2.36
C GLN A 88 18.46 -6.48 3.41
N PHE A 89 19.47 -7.24 3.78
CA PHE A 89 19.39 -8.10 4.95
C PHE A 89 20.01 -7.36 6.13
N ASP A 90 19.21 -7.15 7.17
CA ASP A 90 19.65 -6.60 8.44
C ASP A 90 20.08 -7.74 9.35
N SER A 91 21.38 -7.98 9.44
CA SER A 91 21.96 -9.05 10.25
C SER A 91 21.79 -8.84 11.75
N MET A 92 21.60 -7.59 12.20
CA MET A 92 21.41 -7.27 13.62
C MET A 92 20.02 -7.67 14.09
N GLU A 93 19.02 -7.43 13.25
CA GLU A 93 17.62 -7.74 13.54
C GLU A 93 17.17 -9.08 12.96
N ASN A 94 18.08 -9.81 12.28
CA ASN A 94 17.78 -11.01 11.49
C ASN A 94 16.52 -10.81 10.64
N ALA A 95 16.50 -9.72 9.88
CA ALA A 95 15.32 -9.24 9.18
C ALA A 95 15.64 -8.84 7.75
N ARG A 96 14.67 -9.04 6.86
CA ARG A 96 14.73 -8.51 5.50
C ARG A 96 14.06 -7.15 5.47
N SER A 97 14.73 -6.14 4.90
CA SER A 97 14.17 -4.80 4.73
C SER A 97 13.80 -4.53 3.27
N MET A 98 12.65 -3.87 3.09
CA MET A 98 12.22 -3.28 1.83
C MET A 98 11.98 -1.79 2.01
N HIS A 99 12.28 -1.04 0.94
CA HIS A 99 12.18 0.41 0.91
C HIS A 99 11.25 0.84 -0.21
N ALA A 100 10.44 1.85 0.07
CA ALA A 100 9.74 2.61 -0.95
C ALA A 100 10.02 4.10 -0.77
N TYR A 101 9.91 4.84 -1.87
CA TYR A 101 9.90 6.29 -1.89
C TYR A 101 8.52 6.77 -2.29
N ALA A 102 8.05 7.84 -1.67
CA ALA A 102 6.76 8.44 -2.00
C ALA A 102 6.79 9.96 -1.89
N THR A 103 6.00 10.61 -2.74
CA THR A 103 5.76 12.06 -2.73
C THR A 103 4.28 12.30 -2.55
N CYS A 104 3.90 13.12 -1.57
CA CYS A 104 2.53 13.57 -1.39
C CYS A 104 2.40 15.04 -1.82
N ARG A 105 1.27 15.39 -2.40
CA ARG A 105 0.80 16.78 -2.52
C ARG A 105 -0.22 17.05 -1.43
N LEU A 106 -0.10 18.19 -0.75
CA LEU A 106 -1.07 18.63 0.25
C LEU A 106 -2.23 19.34 -0.45
N ASP A 107 -3.45 19.15 0.06
CA ASP A 107 -4.58 19.96 -0.39
C ASP A 107 -4.41 21.39 0.09
N ASP A 108 -4.60 22.34 -0.82
CA ASP A 108 -4.84 23.72 -0.41
C ASP A 108 -6.11 23.72 0.46
N ALA A 109 -6.09 24.41 1.60
CA ALA A 109 -7.19 24.39 2.58
C ALA A 109 -8.57 24.72 1.98
N ALA A 110 -8.62 25.44 0.85
CA ALA A 110 -9.83 25.73 0.09
C ALA A 110 -10.41 24.52 -0.68
N ALA A 111 -9.58 23.58 -1.15
CA ALA A 111 -10.00 22.39 -1.87
C ALA A 111 -10.62 21.33 -0.95
N ALA A 112 -10.16 21.25 0.31
CA ALA A 112 -10.68 20.32 1.32
C ALA A 112 -12.12 20.63 1.75
N ALA A 113 -12.56 21.90 1.69
CA ALA A 113 -13.89 22.33 2.12
C ALA A 113 -15.02 21.96 1.14
N GLY A 114 -14.71 21.67 -0.12
CA GLY A 114 -15.70 21.34 -1.17
C GLY A 114 -16.07 19.85 -1.29
N ALA A 115 -15.43 18.96 -0.51
CA ALA A 115 -15.53 17.51 -0.70
C ALA A 115 -16.80 16.86 -0.11
N ALA A 116 -17.65 17.61 0.59
CA ALA A 116 -18.79 17.06 1.34
C ALA A 116 -20.10 16.91 0.54
N ALA A 117 -20.14 17.27 -0.75
CA ALA A 117 -21.39 17.28 -1.52
C ALA A 117 -21.21 16.79 -2.96
N ALA A 118 -21.11 15.46 -3.16
CA ALA A 118 -21.46 14.86 -4.44
C ALA A 118 -21.74 13.36 -4.27
N GLY A 119 -22.99 12.97 -4.49
CA GLY A 119 -23.39 11.57 -4.63
C GLY A 119 -23.03 11.00 -6.00
N GLY A 120 -22.77 9.69 -6.03
CA GLY A 120 -22.46 8.93 -7.23
C GLY A 120 -20.96 8.76 -7.45
N GLN A 121 -20.45 7.57 -7.13
CA GLN A 121 -19.07 7.16 -7.44
C GLN A 121 -19.08 6.39 -8.77
N ALA A 122 -18.43 6.94 -9.79
CA ALA A 122 -18.18 6.20 -11.02
C ALA A 122 -17.01 5.23 -10.80
N ASP A 123 -17.21 3.95 -11.16
CA ASP A 123 -16.12 2.97 -11.14
C ASP A 123 -14.99 3.43 -12.07
N PRO A 124 -13.72 3.46 -11.60
CA PRO A 124 -12.61 3.90 -12.43
C PRO A 124 -12.43 3.03 -13.67
N ALA A 125 -12.50 3.66 -14.84
CA ALA A 125 -12.25 3.00 -16.11
C ALA A 125 -10.72 2.87 -16.33
N MET A 126 -10.28 1.64 -16.61
CA MET A 126 -8.90 1.36 -16.98
C MET A 126 -8.77 1.51 -18.50
N LEU A 127 -8.00 2.50 -18.93
CA LEU A 127 -7.82 2.85 -20.34
C LEU A 127 -6.73 1.99 -21.00
N ASN A 128 -5.75 1.53 -20.23
CA ASN A 128 -4.74 0.57 -20.69
C ASN A 128 -4.35 -0.37 -19.53
N PRO A 129 -4.72 -1.67 -19.57
CA PRO A 129 -4.49 -2.60 -18.46
C PRO A 129 -3.07 -3.18 -18.38
N MET A 130 -2.23 -2.99 -19.41
CA MET A 130 -0.92 -3.65 -19.49
C MET A 130 0.22 -2.64 -19.63
N GLY A 131 0.48 -1.90 -18.55
CA GLY A 131 1.73 -1.18 -18.40
C GLY A 131 2.82 -2.11 -17.89
N ASP A 132 3.83 -2.40 -18.71
CA ASP A 132 5.12 -2.82 -18.17
C ASP A 132 5.87 -1.59 -17.61
N ALA A 133 6.91 -1.82 -16.81
CA ALA A 133 7.68 -0.76 -16.17
C ALA A 133 8.51 0.08 -17.16
N GLN A 134 8.59 -0.34 -18.43
CA GLN A 134 9.44 0.26 -19.46
C GLN A 134 8.63 1.02 -20.51
N SER A 135 7.31 0.80 -20.56
CA SER A 135 6.43 1.44 -21.51
C SER A 135 6.24 2.91 -21.13
N PRO A 136 6.41 3.83 -22.09
CA PRO A 136 6.07 5.23 -21.89
C PRO A 136 4.57 5.43 -21.62
N ASP A 137 3.75 4.37 -21.71
CA ASP A 137 2.30 4.35 -21.53
C ASP A 137 1.83 3.43 -20.38
N GLY A 138 2.65 3.27 -19.32
CA GLY A 138 2.27 2.52 -18.10
C GLY A 138 0.79 2.67 -17.72
N ALA A 139 0.17 1.61 -17.22
CA ALA A 139 -1.29 1.41 -17.21
C ALA A 139 -2.04 2.66 -16.75
N LEU A 140 -2.93 3.17 -17.59
CA LEU A 140 -3.63 4.44 -17.39
C LEU A 140 -5.04 4.18 -16.86
N ILE A 141 -5.39 4.83 -15.75
CA ILE A 141 -6.75 4.87 -15.20
C ILE A 141 -7.21 6.33 -15.23
N TRP A 142 -8.45 6.52 -15.66
CA TRP A 142 -9.09 7.83 -15.61
C TRP A 142 -10.52 7.71 -15.08
N THR A 143 -10.90 8.67 -14.24
CA THR A 143 -12.27 8.83 -13.78
C THR A 143 -12.49 10.25 -13.27
N ARG A 144 -13.76 10.65 -13.15
CA ARG A 144 -14.18 11.94 -12.62
C ARG A 144 -15.29 11.73 -11.60
N GLY A 145 -15.19 12.42 -10.48
CA GLY A 145 -16.15 12.33 -9.38
C GLY A 145 -15.67 13.17 -8.19
N PRO A 146 -16.25 12.99 -6.99
CA PRO A 146 -15.75 13.66 -5.79
C PRO A 146 -14.25 13.36 -5.62
N ALA A 147 -13.42 14.40 -5.52
CA ALA A 147 -11.96 14.27 -5.69
C ALA A 147 -11.35 13.16 -4.83
N ARG A 148 -11.67 13.16 -3.52
CA ARG A 148 -11.14 12.18 -2.57
C ARG A 148 -11.61 10.76 -2.86
N ALA A 149 -12.92 10.57 -3.01
CA ALA A 149 -13.50 9.26 -3.28
C ALA A 149 -12.99 8.68 -4.61
N THR A 150 -12.84 9.53 -5.63
CA THR A 150 -12.31 9.17 -6.95
C THR A 150 -10.85 8.72 -6.84
N TYR A 151 -10.01 9.48 -6.13
CA TYR A 151 -8.62 9.10 -5.88
C TYR A 151 -8.51 7.75 -5.15
N GLU A 152 -9.29 7.55 -4.08
CA GLU A 152 -9.28 6.29 -3.32
C GLU A 152 -9.74 5.10 -4.16
N ALA A 153 -10.74 5.30 -5.03
CA ALA A 153 -11.20 4.29 -5.98
C ALA A 153 -10.08 3.88 -6.96
N VAL A 154 -9.37 4.87 -7.51
CA VAL A 154 -8.27 4.67 -8.45
C VAL A 154 -7.12 3.93 -7.77
N ALA A 155 -6.71 4.37 -6.58
CA ALA A 155 -5.67 3.71 -5.80
C ALA A 155 -6.02 2.24 -5.48
N ALA A 156 -7.28 1.97 -5.11
CA ALA A 156 -7.76 0.61 -4.87
C ALA A 156 -7.80 -0.22 -6.16
N LYS A 157 -8.19 0.37 -7.30
CA LYS A 157 -8.22 -0.31 -8.61
C LYS A 157 -6.81 -0.68 -9.08
N MET A 158 -5.83 0.20 -8.94
CA MET A 158 -4.42 -0.09 -9.24
C MET A 158 -3.91 -1.28 -8.44
N HIS A 159 -4.11 -1.24 -7.12
CA HIS A 159 -3.68 -2.31 -6.23
C HIS A 159 -4.32 -3.65 -6.58
N ARG A 160 -5.65 -3.68 -6.78
CA ARG A 160 -6.36 -4.89 -7.23
C ARG A 160 -5.81 -5.41 -8.56
N THR A 161 -5.56 -4.53 -9.52
CA THR A 161 -5.09 -4.93 -10.86
C THR A 161 -3.72 -5.60 -10.79
N CYS A 162 -2.77 -5.07 -9.99
CA CYS A 162 -1.50 -5.76 -9.77
C CYS A 162 -1.69 -7.07 -8.97
N ALA A 163 -2.49 -7.06 -7.91
CA ALA A 163 -2.72 -8.24 -7.06
C ALA A 163 -3.38 -9.40 -7.82
N ASP A 164 -4.37 -9.12 -8.69
CA ASP A 164 -5.05 -10.11 -9.54
C ASP A 164 -4.05 -10.79 -10.49
N ALA A 165 -3.01 -10.05 -10.93
CA ALA A 165 -1.91 -10.57 -11.74
C ALA A 165 -0.80 -11.23 -10.91
N ARG A 166 -0.95 -11.38 -9.58
CA ARG A 166 0.08 -11.84 -8.64
C ARG A 166 1.37 -11.03 -8.75
N ARG A 167 1.22 -9.71 -8.83
CA ARG A 167 2.31 -8.75 -8.92
C ARG A 167 2.08 -7.66 -7.87
N ARG A 168 3.16 -6.98 -7.50
CA ARG A 168 3.08 -5.79 -6.65
C ARG A 168 3.16 -4.50 -7.46
N ILE A 169 2.70 -3.39 -6.89
CA ILE A 169 2.90 -2.05 -7.48
C ILE A 169 4.39 -1.72 -7.41
N LEU A 170 5.01 -1.53 -8.58
CA LEU A 170 6.39 -1.04 -8.68
C LEU A 170 6.43 0.49 -8.67
N PHE A 171 5.53 1.08 -9.45
CA PHE A 171 5.43 2.52 -9.64
C PHE A 171 3.96 2.90 -9.70
N ALA A 172 3.61 4.01 -9.07
CA ALA A 172 2.34 4.68 -9.29
C ALA A 172 2.55 6.18 -9.32
N SER A 173 1.82 6.86 -10.20
CA SER A 173 1.72 8.31 -10.23
C SER A 173 0.26 8.72 -10.37
N PHE A 174 -0.14 9.76 -9.64
CA PHE A 174 -1.47 10.33 -9.67
C PHE A 174 -1.38 11.81 -10.03
N ASP A 175 -2.29 12.21 -10.90
CA ASP A 175 -2.62 13.60 -11.18
C ASP A 175 -4.10 13.80 -10.82
N VAL A 176 -4.32 14.58 -9.75
CA VAL A 176 -5.65 14.93 -9.26
C VAL A 176 -5.90 16.38 -9.66
N GLY A 177 -6.75 16.57 -10.67
CA GLY A 177 -7.10 17.89 -11.19
C GLY A 177 -7.79 18.78 -10.15
N GLN A 178 -7.92 20.06 -10.49
CA GLN A 178 -8.65 21.01 -9.65
C GLN A 178 -10.14 20.62 -9.57
N PRO A 179 -10.75 20.55 -8.38
CA PRO A 179 -12.18 20.32 -8.25
C PRO A 179 -12.99 21.43 -8.93
N ASP A 180 -14.08 21.06 -9.62
CA ASP A 180 -15.07 22.01 -10.13
C ASP A 180 -15.95 22.57 -9.01
N ALA A 181 -16.88 23.47 -9.35
CA ALA A 181 -17.81 24.07 -8.37
C ALA A 181 -18.70 23.04 -7.64
N ALA A 182 -18.80 21.81 -8.15
CA ALA A 182 -19.51 20.70 -7.51
C ALA A 182 -18.56 19.76 -6.74
N GLY A 183 -17.31 20.16 -6.49
CA GLY A 183 -16.32 19.36 -5.77
C GLY A 183 -15.78 18.17 -6.56
N ARG A 184 -16.04 18.11 -7.89
CA ARG A 184 -15.62 16.97 -8.71
C ARG A 184 -14.29 17.25 -9.39
N ALA A 185 -13.35 16.33 -9.28
CA ALA A 185 -12.06 16.39 -9.95
C ALA A 185 -11.89 15.21 -10.90
N GLY A 186 -11.15 15.43 -11.99
CA GLY A 186 -10.58 14.33 -12.77
C GLY A 186 -9.40 13.74 -12.01
N VAL A 187 -9.31 12.42 -11.95
CA VAL A 187 -8.13 11.71 -11.45
C VAL A 187 -7.56 10.90 -12.59
N HIS A 188 -6.33 11.22 -12.96
CA HIS A 188 -5.52 10.47 -13.90
C HIS A 188 -4.46 9.73 -13.09
N ALA A 189 -4.23 8.46 -13.40
CA ALA A 189 -3.21 7.74 -12.69
C ALA A 189 -2.52 6.71 -13.59
N ARG A 190 -1.21 6.61 -13.42
CA ARG A 190 -0.33 5.73 -14.19
C ARG A 190 0.34 4.77 -13.24
N PHE A 191 0.43 3.49 -13.58
CA PHE A 191 1.13 2.52 -12.74
C PHE A 191 1.84 1.43 -13.54
N ALA A 192 2.81 0.80 -12.88
CA ALA A 192 3.44 -0.42 -13.36
C ALA A 192 3.46 -1.45 -12.23
N CYS A 193 3.21 -2.70 -12.58
CA CYS A 193 3.34 -3.81 -11.65
C CYS A 193 4.72 -4.49 -11.82
N LYS A 194 5.21 -5.18 -10.79
CA LYS A 194 6.43 -6.00 -10.86
C LYS A 194 6.14 -7.38 -10.27
N ALA A 195 6.65 -8.42 -10.91
CA ALA A 195 6.62 -9.76 -10.36
C ALA A 195 7.48 -9.82 -9.09
N ASP A 196 7.01 -10.57 -8.09
CA ASP A 196 7.73 -10.72 -6.83
C ASP A 196 9.07 -11.44 -6.99
#